data_AF-A0A0Q6TIJ5-F1
#
_entry.id   AF-A0A0Q6TIJ5-F1
#
_cell.length_a   1.000
_cell.length_b   1.000
_cell.length_c   1.000
_cell.angle_alpha   90.00
_cell.angle_beta   90.00
_cell.angle_gamma   90.00
#
_symmetry.space_group_name_H-M   'P 1'
#
loop_
_entity.id
_entity.type
_entity.pdbx_description
1 polymer ?
#
loop_
_entity_poly.entity_id
_entity_poly.type
_entity_poly.pdbx_seq_one_letter_code
_entity_poly.pdbx_strand_id
1 'polypeptide(L)'
;MIHASKRIAGGAGLAAVLVKRAPTLELDWDTRSKSRFAATDSTGREIGVVLPRGTSLRGGDVLVAEDGTLVRVIASAQPVLQVRHCPEHGSAFDLLRAAYHLGNRHVPLELQPELLQFEPDPVLADMLRRQHLIVTEAQAAFEPEGGAYGEGAGHGHHHHGHGHDDHDHDRGHAHEHTAAAAPARKPLAIPVKAHDDGHVHGPGCGHDHGHDHKH
;
A
#
# COMPACT_ATOMS: atom_id res chain seq x y z
N MET A 1 -12.81 -28.09 12.28
CA MET A 1 -12.39 -26.85 11.61
C MET A 1 -12.73 -26.94 10.13
N ILE A 2 -13.38 -25.92 9.57
CA ILE A 2 -13.67 -25.82 8.13
C ILE A 2 -12.73 -24.81 7.48
N HIS A 3 -12.39 -24.96 6.20
CA HIS A 3 -11.55 -23.99 5.51
C HIS A 3 -12.33 -23.08 4.56
N ALA A 4 -11.90 -21.82 4.45
CA ALA A 4 -12.41 -20.85 3.49
C ALA A 4 -11.27 -20.31 2.63
N SER A 5 -11.37 -20.50 1.32
CA SER A 5 -10.32 -20.15 0.35
C SER A 5 -10.73 -19.12 -0.70
N LYS A 6 -12.01 -18.72 -0.69
CA LYS A 6 -12.57 -17.76 -1.64
C LYS A 6 -13.21 -16.58 -0.92
N ARG A 7 -12.97 -15.38 -1.45
CA ARG A 7 -13.55 -14.11 -1.02
C ARG A 7 -14.51 -13.59 -2.10
N ILE A 8 -15.68 -13.12 -1.68
CA ILE A 8 -16.61 -12.32 -2.48
C ILE A 8 -16.60 -10.91 -1.88
N ALA A 9 -15.98 -9.97 -2.59
CA ALA A 9 -15.82 -8.59 -2.13
C ALA A 9 -17.18 -7.94 -1.88
N GLY A 10 -17.41 -7.41 -0.68
CA GLY A 10 -18.68 -6.79 -0.28
C GLY A 10 -19.94 -7.66 -0.45
N GLY A 11 -19.78 -8.98 -0.62
CA GLY A 11 -20.90 -9.87 -0.98
C GLY A 11 -21.51 -9.61 -2.36
N ALA A 12 -20.75 -9.00 -3.29
CA ALA A 12 -21.23 -8.66 -4.62
C ALA A 12 -21.86 -9.86 -5.35
N GLY A 13 -23.07 -9.65 -5.91
CA GLY A 13 -23.82 -10.67 -6.63
C GLY A 13 -24.62 -11.65 -5.74
N LEU A 14 -24.46 -11.60 -4.42
CA LEU A 14 -25.29 -12.38 -3.49
C LEU A 14 -26.60 -11.64 -3.18
N ALA A 15 -27.69 -12.40 -3.02
CA ALA A 15 -28.93 -11.84 -2.50
C ALA A 15 -28.71 -11.33 -1.06
N ALA A 16 -29.21 -10.12 -0.74
CA ALA A 16 -29.01 -9.49 0.57
C ALA A 16 -29.45 -10.36 1.75
N VAL A 17 -30.48 -11.19 1.57
CA VAL A 17 -30.97 -12.13 2.59
C VAL A 17 -29.93 -13.19 2.95
N LEU A 18 -29.13 -13.66 1.97
CA LEU A 18 -28.07 -14.63 2.21
C LEU A 18 -26.94 -14.00 3.04
N VAL A 19 -26.53 -12.79 2.67
CA VAL A 19 -25.47 -12.05 3.37
C VAL A 19 -25.89 -11.70 4.81
N LYS A 20 -27.15 -11.30 5.01
CA LYS A 20 -27.69 -10.93 6.33
C LYS A 20 -27.83 -12.11 7.29
N ARG A 21 -28.08 -13.33 6.77
CA ARG A 21 -28.26 -14.55 7.57
C ARG A 21 -26.98 -15.38 7.75
N ALA A 22 -25.92 -15.07 7.01
CA ALA A 22 -24.64 -15.73 7.14
C ALA A 22 -24.05 -15.55 8.56
N PRO A 23 -23.42 -16.59 9.14
CA PRO A 23 -22.54 -16.44 10.29
C PRO A 23 -21.50 -15.35 10.05
N THR A 24 -21.03 -14.71 11.13
CA THR A 24 -20.09 -13.60 11.03
C THR A 24 -18.74 -13.89 11.66
N LEU A 25 -17.70 -13.27 11.11
CA LEU A 25 -16.36 -13.21 11.68
C LEU A 25 -16.05 -11.76 12.01
N GLU A 26 -15.99 -11.44 13.31
CA GLU A 26 -15.55 -10.13 13.79
C GLU A 26 -14.03 -10.16 13.93
N LEU A 27 -13.35 -9.38 13.10
CA LEU A 27 -11.89 -9.42 12.97
C LEU A 27 -11.31 -8.00 13.02
N ASP A 28 -10.24 -7.84 13.78
CA ASP A 28 -9.39 -6.64 13.75
C ASP A 28 -8.62 -6.54 12.43
N TRP A 29 -8.00 -5.39 12.21
CA TRP A 29 -7.18 -5.11 11.04
C TRP A 29 -5.96 -6.04 10.93
N ASP A 30 -5.29 -6.32 12.05
CA ASP A 30 -4.14 -7.22 12.11
C ASP A 30 -4.44 -8.63 11.60
N THR A 31 -5.64 -9.12 11.87
CA THR A 31 -6.09 -10.42 11.36
C THR A 31 -6.55 -10.31 9.92
N ARG A 32 -7.32 -9.26 9.58
CA ARG A 32 -7.84 -9.06 8.21
C ARG A 32 -6.76 -8.77 7.16
N SER A 33 -5.62 -8.21 7.56
CA SER A 33 -4.48 -7.98 6.68
C SER A 33 -3.66 -9.24 6.37
N LYS A 34 -3.90 -10.34 7.10
CA LYS A 34 -3.24 -11.63 6.87
C LYS A 34 -4.02 -12.45 5.85
N SER A 35 -3.30 -13.08 4.92
CA SER A 35 -3.92 -13.99 3.97
C SER A 35 -4.19 -15.39 4.56
N ARG A 36 -3.66 -15.70 5.74
CA ARG A 36 -3.83 -17.00 6.41
C ARG A 36 -3.98 -16.82 7.91
N PHE A 37 -5.09 -17.30 8.47
CA PHE A 37 -5.35 -17.26 9.90
C PHE A 37 -6.47 -18.26 10.27
N ALA A 38 -6.60 -18.56 11.56
CA ALA A 38 -7.75 -19.27 12.11
C ALA A 38 -8.62 -18.29 12.91
N ALA A 39 -9.94 -18.48 12.87
CA ALA A 39 -10.89 -17.69 13.63
C ALA A 39 -12.12 -18.53 13.99
N THR A 40 -12.96 -18.00 14.87
CA THR A 40 -14.23 -18.63 15.27
C THR A 40 -15.38 -17.74 14.85
N ASP A 41 -16.35 -18.29 14.13
CA ASP A 41 -17.52 -17.54 13.70
C ASP A 41 -18.54 -17.31 14.83
N SER A 42 -19.55 -16.50 14.56
CA SER A 42 -20.64 -16.18 15.48
C SER A 42 -21.48 -17.39 15.91
N THR A 43 -21.30 -18.56 15.29
CA THR A 43 -21.97 -19.81 15.67
C THR A 43 -21.07 -20.73 16.50
N GLY A 44 -19.84 -20.31 16.81
CA GLY A 44 -18.86 -21.09 17.56
C GLY A 44 -18.08 -22.09 16.69
N ARG A 45 -18.16 -21.98 15.36
CA ARG A 45 -17.44 -22.88 14.44
C ARG A 45 -16.05 -22.33 14.15
N GLU A 46 -15.04 -23.20 14.25
CA GLU A 46 -13.67 -22.87 13.84
C GLU A 46 -13.51 -22.87 12.32
N ILE A 47 -12.93 -21.78 11.80
CA ILE A 47 -12.67 -21.55 10.38
C ILE A 47 -11.18 -21.26 10.18
N GLY A 48 -10.55 -22.00 9.27
CA GLY A 48 -9.22 -21.70 8.74
C GLY A 48 -9.30 -20.95 7.43
N VAL A 49 -8.91 -19.68 7.40
CA VAL A 49 -8.93 -18.83 6.20
C VAL A 49 -7.60 -18.94 5.46
N VAL A 50 -7.65 -19.19 4.15
CA VAL A 50 -6.46 -19.26 3.27
C VAL A 50 -6.74 -18.57 1.94
N LEU A 51 -6.34 -17.31 1.83
CA LEU A 51 -6.53 -16.46 0.66
C LEU A 51 -5.23 -16.32 -0.15
N PRO A 52 -5.30 -15.88 -1.41
CA PRO A 52 -4.13 -15.45 -2.17
C PRO A 52 -3.29 -14.42 -1.40
N ARG A 53 -1.97 -14.48 -1.54
CA ARG A 53 -1.06 -13.53 -0.89
C ARG A 53 -1.40 -12.10 -1.29
N GLY A 54 -1.31 -11.18 -0.34
CA GLY A 54 -1.64 -9.77 -0.55
C GLY A 54 -3.14 -9.45 -0.51
N THR A 55 -4.01 -10.43 -0.31
CA THR A 55 -5.44 -10.18 -0.07
C THR A 55 -5.64 -9.67 1.36
N SER A 56 -6.32 -8.53 1.51
CA SER A 56 -6.79 -8.01 2.79
C SER A 56 -8.31 -8.06 2.84
N LEU A 57 -8.88 -8.45 3.98
CA LEU A 57 -10.33 -8.51 4.16
C LEU A 57 -10.90 -7.16 4.60
N ARG A 58 -12.02 -6.77 3.99
CA ARG A 58 -12.80 -5.60 4.36
C ARG A 58 -14.08 -5.99 5.08
N GLY A 59 -14.59 -5.10 5.91
CA GLY A 59 -15.93 -5.22 6.46
C GLY A 59 -16.97 -5.39 5.35
N GLY A 60 -17.82 -6.40 5.47
CA GLY A 60 -18.83 -6.74 4.46
C GLY A 60 -18.37 -7.75 3.41
N ASP A 61 -17.09 -8.09 3.34
CA ASP A 61 -16.63 -9.22 2.53
C ASP A 61 -17.29 -10.52 2.97
N VAL A 62 -17.50 -11.43 2.02
CA VAL A 62 -18.07 -12.74 2.30
C VAL A 62 -17.06 -13.82 1.93
N LEU A 63 -16.65 -14.60 2.92
CA LEU A 63 -15.84 -15.79 2.74
C LEU A 63 -16.74 -16.97 2.35
N VAL A 64 -16.26 -17.80 1.43
CA VAL A 64 -16.93 -19.05 1.03
C VAL A 64 -16.10 -20.21 1.55
N ALA A 65 -16.70 -20.99 2.44
CA ALA A 65 -16.11 -22.19 2.99
C ALA A 65 -16.21 -23.37 1.99
N GLU A 66 -15.42 -24.42 2.21
CA GLU A 66 -15.37 -25.61 1.35
C GLU A 66 -16.71 -26.35 1.24
N ASP A 67 -17.55 -26.29 2.28
CA ASP A 67 -18.91 -26.86 2.28
C ASP A 67 -19.96 -25.94 1.64
N GLY A 68 -19.55 -24.79 1.10
CA GLY A 68 -20.43 -23.77 0.53
C GLY A 68 -21.01 -22.79 1.55
N THR A 69 -20.70 -22.92 2.84
CA THR A 69 -21.13 -21.95 3.86
C THR A 69 -20.58 -20.58 3.53
N LEU A 70 -21.46 -19.57 3.58
CA LEU A 70 -21.09 -18.17 3.47
C LEU A 70 -20.84 -17.61 4.86
N VAL A 71 -19.74 -16.88 5.04
CA VAL A 71 -19.37 -16.26 6.31
C VAL A 71 -19.02 -14.80 6.07
N ARG A 72 -19.74 -13.90 6.73
CA ARG A 72 -19.58 -12.45 6.53
C ARG A 72 -18.52 -11.89 7.46
N VAL A 73 -17.59 -11.13 6.91
CA VAL A 73 -16.57 -10.41 7.66
C VAL A 73 -17.17 -9.13 8.23
N ILE A 74 -16.91 -8.87 9.50
CA ILE A 74 -17.19 -7.61 10.18
C ILE A 74 -15.84 -7.06 10.66
N ALA A 75 -15.57 -5.79 10.35
CA ALA A 75 -14.45 -5.09 10.96
C ALA A 75 -14.79 -4.85 12.44
N SER A 76 -14.07 -5.55 13.33
CA SER A 76 -14.25 -5.39 14.78
C SER A 76 -13.81 -3.98 15.20
N ALA A 77 -14.45 -3.44 16.24
CA ALA A 77 -13.89 -2.30 16.95
C ALA A 77 -12.55 -2.69 17.57
N GLN A 78 -11.54 -1.83 17.41
CA GLN A 78 -10.21 -1.99 17.98
C GLN A 78 -9.67 -0.64 18.50
N PRO A 79 -8.65 -0.65 19.36
CA PRO A 79 -7.97 0.58 19.77
C PRO A 79 -7.41 1.32 18.55
N VAL A 80 -7.73 2.60 18.44
CA VAL A 80 -7.23 3.51 17.39
C VAL A 80 -7.00 4.91 17.95
N LEU A 81 -6.19 5.68 17.23
CA LEU A 81 -6.05 7.11 17.39
C LEU A 81 -6.81 7.83 16.28
N GLN A 82 -7.62 8.79 16.69
CA GLN A 82 -8.40 9.67 15.84
C GLN A 82 -7.81 11.07 15.84
N VAL A 83 -7.52 11.62 14.67
CA VAL A 83 -6.84 12.91 14.48
C VAL A 83 -7.74 13.89 13.77
N ARG A 84 -8.05 15.00 14.43
CA ARG A 84 -8.83 16.13 13.88
C ARG A 84 -7.99 17.39 13.88
N HIS A 85 -8.30 18.33 12.98
CA HIS A 85 -7.67 19.64 13.03
C HIS A 85 -8.11 20.38 14.30
N CYS A 86 -7.27 21.29 14.81
CA CYS A 86 -7.68 22.22 15.85
C CYS A 86 -8.28 23.49 15.21
N PRO A 87 -9.57 23.81 15.44
CA PRO A 87 -10.19 25.02 14.89
C PRO A 87 -9.55 26.34 15.36
N GLU A 88 -8.85 26.33 16.50
CA GLU A 88 -8.22 27.52 17.08
C GLU A 88 -6.83 27.81 16.50
N HIS A 89 -6.08 26.75 16.16
CA HIS A 89 -4.67 26.87 15.76
C HIS A 89 -4.42 26.61 14.27
N GLY A 90 -5.36 25.96 13.58
CA GLY A 90 -5.14 25.46 12.23
C GLY A 90 -6.40 25.31 11.40
N SER A 91 -6.29 24.55 10.33
CA SER A 91 -7.35 24.34 9.33
C SER A 91 -7.43 22.88 8.91
N ALA A 92 -8.46 22.53 8.12
CA ALA A 92 -8.55 21.20 7.50
C ALA A 92 -7.34 20.82 6.65
N PHE A 93 -6.61 21.80 6.11
CA PHE A 93 -5.38 21.52 5.36
C PHE A 93 -4.27 20.90 6.21
N ASP A 94 -4.29 21.08 7.54
CA ASP A 94 -3.31 20.47 8.44
C ASP A 94 -3.52 18.95 8.58
N LEU A 95 -4.75 18.46 8.38
CA LEU A 95 -5.00 17.02 8.26
C LEU A 95 -4.37 16.45 6.98
N LEU A 96 -4.39 17.19 5.86
CA LEU A 96 -3.71 16.75 4.64
C LEU A 96 -2.19 16.65 4.85
N ARG A 97 -1.59 17.63 5.54
CA ARG A 97 -0.17 17.59 5.92
C ARG A 97 0.14 16.41 6.84
N ALA A 98 -0.72 16.14 7.81
CA ALA A 98 -0.60 14.99 8.69
C ALA A 98 -0.65 13.67 7.92
N ALA A 99 -1.62 13.51 7.03
CA ALA A 99 -1.75 12.33 6.17
C ALA A 99 -0.50 12.12 5.30
N TYR A 100 0.05 13.19 4.71
CA TYR A 100 1.32 13.15 3.98
C TYR A 100 2.48 12.64 4.85
N HIS A 101 2.61 13.19 6.06
CA HIS A 101 3.67 12.80 7.00
C HIS A 101 3.53 11.36 7.52
N LEU A 102 2.31 10.89 7.77
CA LEU A 102 2.02 9.51 8.19
C LEU A 102 2.26 8.53 7.02
N GLY A 103 1.84 8.89 5.82
CA GLY A 103 2.08 8.12 4.59
C GLY A 103 3.57 7.95 4.29
N ASN A 104 4.38 9.01 4.45
CA ASN A 104 5.85 8.93 4.31
C ASN A 104 6.52 8.00 5.34
N ARG A 105 5.81 7.62 6.40
CA ARG A 105 6.26 6.67 7.42
C ARG A 105 5.65 5.28 7.22
N HIS A 106 4.91 5.07 6.13
CA HIS A 106 4.19 3.82 5.83
C HIS A 106 3.22 3.38 6.93
N VAL A 107 2.63 4.33 7.64
CA VAL A 107 1.61 4.05 8.66
C VAL A 107 0.31 3.64 7.96
N PRO A 108 -0.28 2.47 8.28
CA PRO A 108 -1.64 2.16 7.86
C PRO A 108 -2.58 3.26 8.32
N LEU A 109 -3.27 3.91 7.38
CA LEU A 109 -4.02 5.13 7.64
C LEU A 109 -5.39 5.03 6.98
N GLU A 110 -6.43 5.21 7.77
CA GLU A 110 -7.78 5.39 7.27
C GLU A 110 -8.05 6.90 7.11
N LEU A 111 -8.58 7.26 5.95
CA LEU A 111 -8.88 8.63 5.58
C LEU A 111 -10.39 8.86 5.61
N GLN A 112 -10.82 9.85 6.39
CA GLN A 112 -12.17 10.37 6.34
C GLN A 112 -12.10 11.89 6.09
N PRO A 113 -13.18 12.51 5.56
CA PRO A 113 -13.14 13.94 5.19
C PRO A 113 -12.72 14.89 6.32
N GLU A 114 -13.03 14.55 7.59
CA GLU A 114 -12.78 15.40 8.76
C GLU A 114 -11.88 14.73 9.81
N LEU A 115 -11.36 13.55 9.51
CA LEU A 115 -10.70 12.69 10.51
C LEU A 115 -9.67 11.77 9.83
N LEU A 116 -8.52 11.62 10.47
CA LEU A 116 -7.60 10.51 10.18
C LEU A 116 -7.68 9.50 11.30
N GLN A 117 -7.57 8.21 10.96
CA GLN A 117 -7.57 7.14 11.95
C GLN A 117 -6.39 6.18 11.69
N PHE A 118 -5.67 5.81 12.74
CA PHE A 118 -4.55 4.87 12.69
C PHE A 118 -4.36 4.14 14.03
N GLU A 119 -3.51 3.12 14.07
CA GLU A 119 -3.28 2.33 15.29
C GLU A 119 -2.51 3.13 16.37
N PRO A 120 -2.65 2.77 17.67
CA PRO A 120 -1.99 3.50 18.75
C PRO A 120 -0.47 3.47 18.65
N ASP A 121 0.11 4.65 18.40
CA ASP A 121 1.55 4.90 18.45
C ASP A 121 1.81 6.22 19.21
N PRO A 122 2.41 6.15 20.43
CA PRO A 122 2.69 7.35 21.23
C PRO A 122 3.63 8.35 20.54
N VAL A 123 4.60 7.87 19.75
CA VAL A 123 5.58 8.73 19.07
C VAL A 123 4.90 9.54 17.97
N LEU A 124 4.04 8.89 17.18
CA LEU A 124 3.25 9.57 16.16
C LEU A 124 2.19 10.48 16.78
N ALA A 125 1.55 10.07 17.87
CA ALA A 125 0.60 10.90 18.61
C ALA A 125 1.25 12.21 19.06
N ASP A 126 2.44 12.14 19.67
CA ASP A 126 3.16 13.34 20.14
C ASP A 126 3.65 14.21 18.99
N MET A 127 4.07 13.60 17.88
CA MET A 127 4.39 14.35 16.66
C MET A 127 3.20 15.18 16.17
N LEU A 128 2.01 14.57 16.11
CA LEU A 128 0.79 15.23 15.63
C LEU A 128 0.31 16.32 16.60
N ARG A 129 0.39 16.06 17.92
CA ARG A 129 0.10 17.07 18.96
C ARG A 129 1.01 18.30 18.85
N ARG A 130 2.30 18.10 18.54
CA ARG A 130 3.25 19.22 18.28
C ARG A 130 2.91 20.02 17.02
N GLN A 131 2.10 19.48 16.11
CA GLN A 131 1.55 20.18 14.95
C GLN A 131 0.19 20.83 15.25
N HIS A 132 -0.18 20.94 16.53
CA HIS A 132 -1.47 21.47 17.00
C HIS A 132 -2.70 20.68 16.52
N LEU A 133 -2.55 19.39 16.22
CA LEU A 133 -3.67 18.51 15.92
C LEU A 133 -4.27 17.93 17.19
N ILE A 134 -5.58 17.71 17.17
CA ILE A 134 -6.32 17.05 18.25
C ILE A 134 -6.21 15.55 18.02
N VAL A 135 -5.57 14.83 18.96
CA VAL A 135 -5.41 13.38 18.91
C VAL A 135 -6.14 12.75 20.08
N THR A 136 -7.12 11.90 19.78
CA THR A 136 -7.99 11.23 20.75
C THR A 136 -7.96 9.71 20.59
N GLU A 137 -8.00 8.97 21.69
CA GLU A 137 -8.15 7.52 21.66
C GLU A 137 -9.62 7.13 21.44
N ALA A 138 -9.86 6.08 20.66
CA ALA A 138 -11.19 5.54 20.43
C ALA A 138 -11.16 4.01 20.26
N GLN A 139 -12.33 3.38 20.41
CA GLN A 139 -12.59 2.01 19.97
C GLN A 139 -13.47 2.09 18.73
N ALA A 140 -12.89 1.81 17.56
CA ALA A 140 -13.60 1.92 16.29
C ALA A 140 -13.14 0.84 15.31
N ALA A 141 -14.00 0.51 14.35
CA ALA A 141 -13.59 -0.29 13.20
C ALA A 141 -12.53 0.48 12.41
N PHE A 142 -11.48 -0.22 11.99
CA PHE A 142 -10.35 0.38 11.31
C PHE A 142 -10.19 -0.15 9.89
N GLU A 143 -10.37 0.70 8.89
CA GLU A 143 -10.30 0.35 7.47
C GLU A 143 -9.26 1.21 6.75
N PRO A 144 -7.95 0.97 6.99
CA PRO A 144 -6.91 1.77 6.37
C PRO A 144 -6.92 1.62 4.85
N GLU A 145 -6.51 2.68 4.17
CA GLU A 145 -6.39 2.71 2.71
C GLU A 145 -5.46 1.61 2.20
N GLY A 146 -5.81 1.04 1.03
CA GLY A 146 -4.90 0.14 0.33
C GLY A 146 -3.63 0.89 -0.06
N GLY A 147 -2.46 0.25 0.09
CA GLY A 147 -1.21 0.82 -0.41
C GLY A 147 -1.29 1.08 -1.92
N ALA A 148 -0.50 2.04 -2.43
CA ALA A 148 -0.52 2.46 -3.84
C ALA A 148 -0.26 1.34 -4.88
N TYR A 149 0.17 0.16 -4.42
CA TYR A 149 0.47 -1.02 -5.23
C TYR A 149 -0.40 -2.24 -4.87
N GLY A 150 -1.42 -2.08 -4.00
CA GLY A 150 -2.28 -3.15 -3.49
C GLY A 150 -3.66 -3.22 -4.16
N GLU A 151 -4.21 -4.44 -4.22
CA GLU A 151 -5.52 -4.86 -4.78
C GLU A 151 -5.97 -4.18 -6.09
N GLY A 152 -5.14 -4.23 -7.14
CA GLY A 152 -5.57 -3.87 -8.49
C GLY A 152 -4.46 -3.51 -9.49
N ALA A 153 -3.26 -3.18 -9.01
CA ALA A 153 -2.13 -2.77 -9.84
C ALA A 153 -1.26 -3.94 -10.38
N GLY A 154 -1.77 -5.17 -10.36
CA GLY A 154 -1.06 -6.36 -10.82
C GLY A 154 -1.59 -6.85 -12.17
N HIS A 155 -1.19 -6.21 -13.27
CA HIS A 155 -1.26 -6.86 -14.56
C HIS A 155 -0.40 -8.14 -14.52
N GLY A 156 -0.96 -9.27 -14.96
CA GLY A 156 -0.32 -10.57 -14.94
C GLY A 156 1.05 -10.54 -15.60
N HIS A 157 2.10 -10.76 -14.82
CA HIS A 157 3.42 -11.05 -15.36
C HIS A 157 3.52 -12.55 -15.62
N HIS A 158 3.44 -12.90 -16.90
CA HIS A 158 3.87 -14.18 -17.43
C HIS A 158 5.29 -14.50 -16.93
N HIS A 159 5.42 -15.57 -16.14
CA HIS A 159 6.72 -16.17 -15.85
C HIS A 159 7.26 -16.83 -17.14
N HIS A 160 8.12 -16.12 -17.87
CA HIS A 160 9.06 -16.77 -18.79
C HIS A 160 10.22 -17.33 -17.97
N GLY A 161 10.16 -18.62 -17.67
CA GLY A 161 11.31 -19.37 -17.19
C GLY A 161 12.27 -19.62 -18.35
N HIS A 162 13.43 -18.95 -18.32
CA HIS A 162 14.59 -19.38 -19.09
C HIS A 162 15.51 -20.16 -18.17
N GLY A 163 15.43 -21.49 -18.29
CA GLY A 163 16.52 -22.36 -17.87
C GLY A 163 17.67 -22.23 -18.87
N HIS A 164 18.88 -22.11 -18.34
CA HIS A 164 20.09 -22.31 -19.13
C HIS A 164 20.94 -23.36 -18.43
N ASP A 165 21.03 -24.49 -19.12
CA ASP A 165 21.93 -25.61 -18.88
C ASP A 165 23.39 -25.21 -19.05
N ASP A 166 24.22 -25.92 -18.30
CA ASP A 166 25.68 -26.00 -18.36
C ASP A 166 26.22 -26.19 -19.79
N HIS A 167 27.26 -25.43 -20.14
CA HIS A 167 28.35 -25.93 -20.98
C HIS A 167 29.68 -25.22 -20.65
N ASP A 168 30.58 -26.02 -20.10
CA ASP A 168 32.00 -25.77 -19.88
C ASP A 168 32.78 -25.92 -21.19
N HIS A 169 33.67 -24.97 -21.51
CA HIS A 169 34.91 -25.22 -22.25
C HIS A 169 35.98 -24.14 -21.96
N ASP A 170 37.05 -24.64 -21.34
CA ASP A 170 38.41 -24.15 -21.18
C ASP A 170 39.04 -23.47 -22.44
N ARG A 171 39.59 -22.25 -22.27
CA ARG A 171 40.99 -21.82 -22.54
C ARG A 171 41.14 -20.32 -22.87
N GLY A 172 41.97 -19.63 -22.08
CA GLY A 172 42.97 -18.68 -22.60
C GLY A 172 42.70 -17.16 -22.53
N HIS A 173 43.42 -16.51 -21.60
CA HIS A 173 44.05 -15.17 -21.68
C HIS A 173 43.28 -13.88 -21.31
N ALA A 174 43.98 -13.16 -20.42
CA ALA A 174 44.11 -11.70 -20.26
C ALA A 174 42.99 -10.90 -19.57
N HIS A 175 43.41 -10.13 -18.57
CA HIS A 175 42.62 -9.17 -17.82
C HIS A 175 42.48 -7.86 -18.60
N GLU A 176 41.24 -7.43 -18.84
CA GLU A 176 40.91 -6.06 -19.19
C GLU A 176 39.70 -5.60 -18.37
N HIS A 177 39.89 -4.56 -17.57
CA HIS A 177 38.82 -3.92 -16.81
C HIS A 177 38.01 -3.03 -17.76
N THR A 178 36.93 -3.58 -18.32
CA THR A 178 35.91 -2.80 -19.00
C THR A 178 34.76 -2.51 -18.04
N ALA A 179 34.41 -1.23 -17.91
CA ALA A 179 33.29 -0.77 -17.11
C ALA A 179 31.99 -1.41 -17.64
N ALA A 180 31.20 -2.00 -16.75
CA ALA A 180 29.89 -2.55 -17.08
C ALA A 180 28.99 -1.45 -17.66
N ALA A 181 28.48 -1.70 -18.88
CA ALA A 181 27.51 -0.84 -19.53
C ALA A 181 26.22 -0.76 -18.71
N ALA A 182 25.75 0.46 -18.47
CA ALA A 182 24.44 0.70 -17.86
C ALA A 182 23.32 0.15 -18.76
N PRO A 183 22.25 -0.44 -18.19
CA PRO A 183 21.15 -0.98 -18.98
C PRO A 183 20.42 0.15 -19.73
N ALA A 184 20.24 -0.03 -21.04
CA ALA A 184 19.50 0.87 -21.90
C ALA A 184 18.03 0.95 -21.46
N ARG A 185 17.63 2.08 -20.86
CA ARG A 185 16.23 2.39 -20.59
C ARG A 185 15.60 2.92 -21.88
N LYS A 186 14.47 2.34 -22.30
CA LYS A 186 13.63 2.92 -23.36
C LYS A 186 13.12 4.30 -22.88
N PRO A 187 13.38 5.40 -23.60
CA PRO A 187 12.85 6.69 -23.23
C PRO A 187 11.32 6.69 -23.44
N LEU A 188 10.58 7.01 -22.38
CA LEU A 188 9.17 7.36 -22.49
C LEU A 188 9.11 8.76 -23.13
N ALA A 189 8.53 8.83 -24.33
CA ALA A 189 8.32 10.10 -25.02
C ALA A 189 7.18 10.87 -24.34
N ILE A 190 7.53 11.67 -23.32
CA ILE A 190 6.65 12.69 -22.77
C ILE A 190 6.95 13.99 -23.53
N PRO A 191 6.02 14.56 -24.31
CA PRO A 191 6.26 15.83 -24.98
C PRO A 191 6.26 16.94 -23.93
N VAL A 192 7.45 17.36 -23.50
CA VAL A 192 7.65 18.59 -22.72
C VAL A 192 7.84 19.72 -23.73
N LYS A 193 6.91 20.68 -23.72
CA LYS A 193 7.05 21.93 -24.47
C LYS A 193 8.10 22.78 -23.75
N ALA A 194 9.32 22.82 -24.28
CA ALA A 194 10.38 23.68 -23.75
C ALA A 194 9.94 25.15 -23.86
N HIS A 195 9.95 25.84 -22.72
CA HIS A 195 9.92 27.30 -22.68
C HIS A 195 11.37 27.77 -22.86
N ASP A 196 11.62 28.52 -23.93
CA ASP A 196 12.93 29.07 -24.27
C ASP A 196 13.13 30.38 -23.49
N ASP A 197 13.32 30.26 -22.18
CA ASP A 197 13.79 31.38 -21.35
C ASP A 197 15.31 31.23 -21.20
N GLY A 198 16.02 31.98 -22.04
CA GLY A 198 17.47 32.10 -22.04
C GLY A 198 17.98 32.39 -20.64
N HIS A 199 18.85 31.51 -20.14
CA HIS A 199 19.39 31.65 -18.80
C HIS A 199 20.41 32.80 -18.78
N VAL A 200 20.20 33.77 -17.89
CA VAL A 200 21.08 34.92 -17.72
C VAL A 200 22.25 34.52 -16.84
N HIS A 201 23.48 34.57 -17.38
CA HIS A 201 24.69 34.34 -16.58
C HIS A 201 24.92 35.53 -15.64
N GLY A 202 24.90 35.26 -14.34
CA GLY A 202 25.32 36.22 -13.32
C GLY A 202 26.83 36.51 -13.41
N PRO A 203 27.29 37.71 -13.01
CA PRO A 203 28.71 38.07 -13.11
C PRO A 203 29.52 37.21 -12.12
N GLY A 204 30.34 36.28 -12.64
CA GLY A 204 31.27 35.49 -11.82
C GLY A 204 31.59 34.07 -12.29
N CYS A 205 30.90 33.54 -13.31
CA CYS A 205 31.21 32.20 -13.84
C CYS A 205 32.32 32.25 -14.89
N GLY A 206 33.58 32.17 -14.45
CA GLY A 206 34.73 31.97 -15.33
C GLY A 206 34.91 30.50 -15.69
N HIS A 207 34.49 30.11 -16.90
CA HIS A 207 34.92 28.87 -17.54
C HIS A 207 35.17 29.13 -19.03
N ASP A 208 36.44 29.38 -19.37
CA ASP A 208 36.95 29.32 -20.72
C ASP A 208 36.88 27.88 -21.23
N HIS A 209 36.18 27.66 -22.34
CA HIS A 209 36.41 26.50 -23.20
C HIS A 209 36.89 26.99 -24.55
N GLY A 210 38.21 27.18 -24.64
CA GLY A 210 38.89 27.34 -25.91
C GLY A 210 38.75 26.06 -26.74
N HIS A 211 38.10 26.15 -27.89
CA HIS A 211 38.18 25.17 -28.95
C HIS A 211 38.97 25.78 -30.11
N ASP A 212 40.24 25.40 -30.22
CA ASP A 212 41.05 25.63 -31.40
C ASP A 212 40.76 24.49 -32.40
N HIS A 213 40.11 24.82 -33.52
CA HIS A 213 39.99 23.93 -34.67
C HIS A 213 40.97 24.41 -35.73
N LYS A 214 41.99 23.59 -36.03
CA LYS A 214 42.72 23.69 -37.29
C LYS A 214 42.30 22.59 -38.25
N HIS A 215 42.12 23.06 -39.48
CA HIS A 215 41.74 22.39 -40.73
C HIS A 215 42.63 21.21 -41.09
#